data_AF-A0A6V8E0Y5-F1
#
_entry.id   AF-A0A6V8E0Y5-F1
#
_cell.length_a   1.000
_cell.length_b   1.000
_cell.length_c   1.000
_cell.angle_alpha   90.00
_cell.angle_beta   90.00
_cell.angle_gamma   90.00
#
_symmetry.space_group_name_H-M   'P 1'
#
loop_
_entity.id
_entity.type
_entity.pdbx_description
1 polymer ?
#
loop_
_entity_poly.entity_id
_entity_poly.type
_entity_poly.pdbx_seq_one_letter_code
_entity_poly.pdbx_strand_id
1 'polypeptide(L)'
;MVMAGHGEPYIPASESPLELTVRVVIVGILLGILMTAANAYLGLYAGMTVSASIPAAVMSMIILRSLFKDVTILENNAVQTMASAGESLAAGVIFTVPALLVIPNLWDDIQLLETTIIALLGGLMGTMFTIALRRLFIVEEALPYPEGVACREVLVAGEEGGEGSQAIIYALGIG
;
A
#
# COMPACT_ATOMS: atom_id res chain seq x y z
N MET A 1 21.97 -14.85 -11.24
CA MET A 1 21.26 -13.90 -10.37
C MET A 1 21.93 -12.56 -10.58
N VAL A 2 21.40 -11.77 -11.53
CA VAL A 2 21.99 -10.49 -11.92
C VAL A 2 21.41 -9.46 -10.96
N MET A 3 22.27 -8.82 -10.15
CA MET A 3 21.86 -7.67 -9.36
C MET A 3 21.48 -6.57 -10.35
N ALA A 4 20.21 -6.18 -10.38
CA ALA A 4 19.77 -5.06 -11.22
C ALA A 4 20.58 -3.81 -10.82
N GLY A 5 21.26 -3.20 -11.79
CA GLY A 5 21.96 -1.93 -11.56
C GLY A 5 20.98 -0.82 -11.15
N HIS A 6 21.47 0.26 -10.55
CA HIS A 6 20.65 1.43 -10.23
C HIS A 6 19.91 1.93 -11.49
N GLY A 7 18.61 1.63 -11.57
CA GLY A 7 17.72 2.01 -12.67
C GLY A 7 17.17 0.85 -13.52
N GLU A 8 17.63 -0.40 -13.33
CA GLU A 8 17.09 -1.55 -14.07
C GLU A 8 15.95 -2.24 -13.29
N PRO A 9 14.87 -2.67 -13.97
CA PRO A 9 13.80 -3.44 -13.35
C PRO A 9 14.32 -4.76 -12.77
N TYR A 10 13.89 -5.11 -11.55
CA TYR A 10 14.28 -6.38 -10.90
C TYR A 10 13.86 -7.62 -11.71
N ILE A 11 12.71 -7.53 -12.41
CA ILE A 11 12.26 -8.53 -13.38
C ILE A 11 12.23 -7.86 -14.76
N PRO A 12 12.94 -8.42 -15.77
CA PRO A 12 12.95 -7.87 -17.12
C PRO A 12 11.56 -7.90 -17.76
N ALA A 13 11.27 -6.94 -18.65
CA ALA A 13 9.98 -6.87 -19.36
C ALA A 13 9.69 -8.07 -20.29
N SER A 14 10.69 -8.92 -20.55
CA SER A 14 10.53 -10.18 -21.29
C SER A 14 9.92 -11.32 -20.46
N GLU A 15 9.92 -11.18 -19.13
CA GLU A 15 9.35 -12.14 -18.20
C GLU A 15 8.01 -11.61 -17.67
N SER A 16 7.00 -12.49 -17.60
CA SER A 16 5.70 -12.19 -17.01
C SER A 16 5.34 -13.26 -15.98
N PRO A 17 5.99 -13.22 -14.79
CA PRO A 17 5.61 -14.11 -13.70
C PRO A 17 4.23 -13.74 -13.16
N LEU A 18 3.59 -14.67 -12.45
CA LEU A 18 2.29 -14.44 -11.83
C LEU A 18 2.39 -13.35 -10.74
N GLU A 19 1.68 -12.24 -10.93
CA GLU A 19 1.63 -11.11 -9.98
C GLU A 19 0.33 -11.08 -9.16
N LEU A 20 -0.78 -11.50 -9.79
CA LEU A 20 -2.14 -11.43 -9.24
C LEU A 20 -2.72 -12.84 -9.14
N THR A 21 -2.59 -13.42 -7.95
CA THR A 21 -3.13 -14.74 -7.62
C THR A 21 -4.24 -14.61 -6.57
N VAL A 22 -5.04 -15.66 -6.39
CA VAL A 22 -6.10 -15.67 -5.37
C VAL A 22 -5.52 -15.44 -3.96
N ARG A 23 -4.33 -16.00 -3.66
CA ARG A 23 -3.63 -15.77 -2.39
C ARG A 23 -3.26 -14.30 -2.19
N VAL A 24 -2.77 -13.63 -3.23
CA VAL A 24 -2.47 -12.20 -3.22
C VAL A 24 -3.71 -11.37 -2.94
N VAL A 25 -4.83 -11.66 -3.61
CA VAL A 25 -6.09 -10.92 -3.39
C VAL A 25 -6.58 -11.08 -1.96
N ILE A 26 -6.55 -12.31 -1.40
CA ILE A 26 -6.98 -12.57 -0.02
C ILE A 26 -6.09 -11.82 0.97
N VAL A 27 -4.77 -11.96 0.87
CA VAL A 27 -3.84 -11.30 1.80
C VAL A 27 -3.91 -9.77 1.65
N GLY A 28 -4.03 -9.28 0.41
CA GLY A 28 -4.21 -7.86 0.09
C GLY A 28 -5.45 -7.26 0.71
N ILE A 29 -6.60 -7.94 0.63
CA ILE A 29 -7.84 -7.48 1.27
C ILE A 29 -7.68 -7.45 2.79
N LEU A 30 -7.10 -8.50 3.39
CA LEU A 30 -6.92 -8.58 4.84
C LEU A 30 -6.00 -7.47 5.37
N LEU A 31 -4.82 -7.29 4.74
CA LEU A 31 -3.90 -6.23 5.12
C LEU A 31 -4.46 -4.85 4.78
N GLY A 32 -5.18 -4.70 3.66
CA GLY A 32 -5.86 -3.47 3.29
C GLY A 32 -6.89 -3.04 4.33
N ILE A 33 -7.76 -3.95 4.78
CA ILE A 33 -8.72 -3.66 5.86
C ILE A 33 -7.99 -3.27 7.15
N LEU A 34 -6.94 -4.01 7.51
CA LEU A 34 -6.16 -3.74 8.73
C LEU A 34 -5.51 -2.35 8.69
N MET A 35 -4.81 -2.02 7.60
CA MET A 35 -4.14 -0.72 7.42
C MET A 35 -5.12 0.43 7.30
N THR A 36 -6.25 0.22 6.61
CA THR A 36 -7.33 1.20 6.51
C THR A 36 -7.93 1.49 7.87
N ALA A 37 -8.24 0.47 8.67
CA ALA A 37 -8.81 0.63 10.01
C ALA A 37 -7.83 1.34 10.96
N ALA A 38 -6.54 0.95 10.93
CA ALA A 38 -5.51 1.59 11.73
C ALA A 38 -5.36 3.08 11.39
N ASN A 39 -5.27 3.41 10.10
CA ASN A 39 -5.15 4.79 9.64
C ASN A 39 -6.43 5.61 9.84
N ALA A 40 -7.61 4.99 9.74
CA ALA A 40 -8.87 5.66 10.05
C ALA A 40 -8.93 6.05 11.53
N TYR A 41 -8.57 5.11 12.42
CA TYR A 41 -8.52 5.36 13.86
C TYR A 41 -7.50 6.44 14.22
N LEU A 42 -6.23 6.29 13.80
CA LEU A 42 -5.18 7.26 14.09
C LEU A 42 -5.48 8.63 13.48
N GLY A 43 -6.04 8.65 12.28
CA GLY A 43 -6.42 9.87 11.60
C GLY A 43 -7.51 10.65 12.34
N LEU A 44 -8.55 9.96 12.81
CA LEU A 44 -9.64 10.60 13.57
C LEU A 44 -9.22 10.95 15.01
N TYR A 45 -8.38 10.13 15.64
CA TYR A 45 -7.98 10.31 17.04
C TYR A 45 -6.83 11.30 17.21
N ALA A 46 -5.78 11.17 16.40
CA ALA A 46 -4.54 11.94 16.50
C ALA A 46 -4.36 12.99 15.38
N GLY A 47 -5.27 13.05 14.40
CA GLY A 47 -5.19 14.01 13.29
C GLY A 47 -4.06 13.74 12.31
N MET A 48 -3.46 12.55 12.35
CA MET A 48 -2.33 12.15 11.50
C MET A 48 -2.50 10.72 10.98
N THR A 49 -1.96 10.44 9.79
CA THR A 49 -1.85 9.10 9.22
C THR A 49 -0.40 8.61 9.32
N VAL A 50 -0.21 7.30 9.19
CA VAL A 50 1.11 6.66 9.19
C VAL A 50 1.27 5.89 7.90
N SER A 51 2.43 6.03 7.25
CA SER A 51 2.75 5.27 6.04
C SER A 51 2.61 3.77 6.30
N ALA A 52 1.65 3.16 5.62
CA ALA A 52 1.39 1.73 5.69
C ALA A 52 2.25 0.92 4.72
N SER A 53 2.89 1.57 3.74
CA SER A 53 3.60 0.91 2.63
C SER A 53 4.73 -0.01 3.11
N ILE A 54 5.61 0.47 3.99
CA ILE A 54 6.75 -0.30 4.49
C ILE A 54 6.27 -1.45 5.39
N PRO A 55 5.45 -1.22 6.43
CA PRO A 55 4.91 -2.31 7.25
C PRO A 55 4.13 -3.34 6.44
N ALA A 56 3.32 -2.91 5.47
CA ALA A 56 2.56 -3.81 4.62
C ALA A 56 3.46 -4.69 3.76
N ALA A 57 4.56 -4.17 3.23
CA ALA A 57 5.55 -4.96 2.49
C ALA A 57 6.15 -6.07 3.38
N VAL A 58 6.54 -5.73 4.61
CA VAL A 58 7.10 -6.72 5.57
C VAL A 58 6.05 -7.75 5.97
N MET A 59 4.85 -7.32 6.36
CA MET A 59 3.78 -8.23 6.75
C MET A 59 3.34 -9.15 5.61
N SER A 60 3.23 -8.62 4.39
CA SER A 60 2.96 -9.41 3.20
C SER A 60 3.99 -10.52 3.02
N MET A 61 5.29 -10.18 3.14
CA MET A 61 6.36 -11.16 2.99
C MET A 61 6.28 -12.24 4.05
N ILE A 62 6.07 -11.88 5.32
CA ILE A 62 5.92 -12.83 6.42
C ILE A 62 4.73 -13.77 6.16
N ILE A 63 3.57 -13.22 5.80
CA ILE A 63 2.34 -14.00 5.60
C ILE A 63 2.46 -14.90 4.37
N LEU A 64 2.85 -14.38 3.22
CA LEU A 64 2.93 -15.16 2.00
C LEU A 64 4.03 -16.23 2.10
N ARG A 65 5.24 -15.91 2.60
CA ARG A 65 6.35 -16.88 2.68
C ARG A 65 6.19 -17.91 3.78
N SER A 66 5.43 -17.62 4.84
CA SER A 66 5.11 -18.63 5.86
C SER A 66 4.10 -19.66 5.36
N LEU A 67 3.21 -19.26 4.44
CA LEU A 67 2.15 -20.11 3.90
C LEU A 67 2.52 -20.79 2.57
N PHE A 68 3.40 -20.17 1.77
CA PHE A 68 3.73 -20.61 0.42
C PHE A 68 5.25 -20.54 0.18
N LYS A 69 5.78 -21.51 -0.59
CA LYS A 69 7.23 -21.62 -0.86
C LYS A 69 7.65 -20.95 -2.18
N ASP A 70 6.68 -20.67 -3.04
CA ASP A 70 6.82 -20.22 -4.42
C ASP A 70 6.28 -18.78 -4.61
N VAL A 71 6.56 -17.91 -3.63
CA VAL A 71 6.08 -16.52 -3.64
C VAL A 71 7.04 -15.64 -4.42
N THR A 72 6.50 -14.82 -5.33
CA THR A 72 7.32 -13.87 -6.08
C THR A 72 7.37 -12.49 -5.40
N ILE A 73 8.41 -11.71 -5.72
CA ILE A 73 8.50 -10.31 -5.30
C ILE A 73 7.31 -9.47 -5.82
N LEU A 74 6.77 -9.81 -7.00
CA LEU A 74 5.64 -9.09 -7.61
C LEU A 74 4.33 -9.36 -6.88
N GLU A 75 4.12 -10.59 -6.38
CA GLU A 75 2.97 -10.91 -5.53
C GLU A 75 2.99 -10.08 -4.24
N ASN A 76 4.16 -9.92 -3.61
CA ASN A 76 4.30 -9.06 -2.43
C ASN A 76 4.07 -7.58 -2.75
N ASN A 77 4.62 -7.10 -3.86
CA ASN A 77 4.40 -5.74 -4.32
C ASN A 77 2.91 -5.45 -4.59
N ALA A 78 2.17 -6.43 -5.14
CA ALA A 78 0.73 -6.30 -5.36
C ALA A 78 -0.04 -6.21 -4.02
N VAL A 79 0.29 -7.05 -3.03
CA VAL A 79 -0.30 -6.97 -1.69
C VAL A 79 0.00 -5.62 -1.03
N GLN A 80 1.25 -5.16 -1.07
CA GLN A 80 1.65 -3.86 -0.54
C GLN A 80 0.86 -2.72 -1.19
N THR A 81 0.72 -2.76 -2.52
CA THR A 81 -0.02 -1.74 -3.28
C THR A 81 -1.50 -1.71 -2.89
N MET A 82 -2.12 -2.88 -2.69
CA MET A 82 -3.50 -2.95 -2.19
C MET A 82 -3.64 -2.35 -0.79
N ALA A 83 -2.66 -2.59 0.09
CA ALA A 83 -2.67 -2.04 1.44
C ALA A 83 -2.50 -0.52 1.48
N SER A 84 -1.56 0.04 0.71
CA SER A 84 -1.34 1.49 0.63
C SER A 84 -2.44 2.24 -0.13
N ALA A 85 -3.10 1.59 -1.09
CA ALA A 85 -4.30 2.13 -1.72
C ALA A 85 -5.45 2.28 -0.69
N GLY A 86 -5.59 1.32 0.23
CA GLY A 86 -6.53 1.40 1.35
C GLY A 86 -6.25 2.58 2.28
N GLU A 87 -4.99 2.82 2.63
CA GLU A 87 -4.55 4.01 3.39
C GLU A 87 -4.95 5.31 2.68
N SER A 88 -4.67 5.42 1.38
CA SER A 88 -4.97 6.61 0.60
C SER A 88 -6.48 6.91 0.59
N LEU A 89 -7.31 5.87 0.48
CA LEU A 89 -8.75 6.00 0.59
C LEU A 89 -9.18 6.41 2.00
N ALA A 90 -8.61 5.77 3.04
CA ALA A 90 -8.89 6.10 4.44
C ALA A 90 -8.63 7.59 4.70
N ALA A 91 -7.46 8.09 4.28
CA ALA A 91 -7.07 9.50 4.40
C ALA A 91 -8.12 10.45 3.78
N GLY A 92 -8.59 10.15 2.57
CA GLY A 92 -9.64 10.93 1.93
C GLY A 92 -10.93 10.98 2.76
N VAL A 93 -11.35 9.82 3.30
CA VAL A 93 -12.60 9.71 4.08
C VAL A 93 -12.50 10.40 5.44
N ILE A 94 -11.42 10.19 6.19
CA ILE A 94 -11.25 10.76 7.55
C ILE A 94 -11.18 12.29 7.57
N PHE A 95 -10.75 12.93 6.48
CA PHE A 95 -10.71 14.38 6.43
C PHE A 95 -11.98 14.96 5.83
N THR A 96 -12.66 14.22 4.93
CA THR A 96 -13.86 14.71 4.25
C THR A 96 -15.12 14.50 5.09
N VAL A 97 -15.33 13.32 5.68
CA VAL A 97 -16.57 12.99 6.39
C VAL A 97 -16.77 13.84 7.65
N PRO A 98 -15.77 14.03 8.53
CA PRO A 98 -15.93 14.93 9.68
C PRO A 98 -16.18 16.37 9.27
N ALA A 99 -15.63 16.83 8.14
CA ALA A 99 -15.92 18.17 7.63
C ALA A 99 -17.41 18.35 7.28
N LEU A 100 -18.08 17.30 6.76
CA LEU A 100 -19.51 17.34 6.47
C LEU A 100 -20.37 17.44 7.75
N LEU A 101 -19.90 16.89 8.87
CA LEU A 101 -20.59 16.97 10.17
C LEU A 101 -20.42 18.33 10.85
N VAL A 102 -19.28 18.99 10.64
CA VAL A 102 -18.98 20.29 11.27
C VAL A 102 -19.69 21.44 10.55
N ILE A 103 -19.98 21.30 9.26
CA ILE A 103 -20.69 22.33 8.48
C ILE A 103 -22.18 22.36 8.89
N PRO A 104 -22.71 23.52 9.34
CA PRO A 104 -24.10 23.61 9.79
C PRO A 104 -25.10 23.23 8.69
N ASN A 105 -26.12 22.44 9.06
CA ASN A 105 -27.22 21.98 8.19
C ASN A 105 -26.80 21.07 7.03
N LEU A 106 -25.61 20.45 7.09
CA LEU A 106 -25.19 19.50 6.07
C LEU A 106 -25.49 18.06 6.51
N TRP A 107 -24.74 17.51 7.48
CA TRP A 107 -24.99 16.19 8.06
C TRP A 107 -25.13 16.26 9.58
N ASP A 108 -26.14 15.57 10.13
CA ASP A 108 -26.36 15.45 11.58
C ASP A 108 -25.67 14.22 12.20
N ASP A 109 -25.42 13.17 11.41
CA ASP A 109 -24.73 11.94 11.79
C ASP A 109 -24.00 11.34 10.56
N ILE A 110 -23.10 10.38 10.78
CA ILE A 110 -22.39 9.66 9.72
C ILE A 110 -23.37 8.79 8.96
N GLN A 111 -23.66 9.20 7.73
CA GLN A 111 -24.53 8.44 6.84
C GLN A 111 -23.70 7.35 6.13
N LEU A 112 -23.87 6.09 6.53
CA LEU A 112 -23.05 4.97 6.05
C LEU A 112 -23.14 4.75 4.54
N LEU A 113 -24.33 4.88 3.95
CA LEU A 113 -24.54 4.61 2.53
C LEU A 113 -23.87 5.70 1.67
N GLU A 114 -24.10 6.96 2.02
CA GLU A 114 -23.55 8.14 1.37
C GLU A 114 -22.04 8.17 1.52
N THR A 115 -21.52 7.89 2.73
CA THR A 115 -20.09 7.74 2.98
C THR A 115 -19.48 6.65 2.10
N THR A 116 -20.16 5.50 1.97
CA THR A 116 -19.70 4.39 1.13
C THR A 116 -19.67 4.79 -0.34
N ILE A 117 -20.69 5.50 -0.83
CA ILE A 117 -20.75 5.99 -2.22
C ILE A 117 -19.63 7.01 -2.48
N ILE A 118 -19.42 7.95 -1.56
CA ILE A 118 -18.34 8.95 -1.66
C ILE A 118 -16.97 8.27 -1.67
N ALA A 119 -16.74 7.32 -0.76
CA ALA A 119 -15.49 6.55 -0.70
C ALA A 119 -15.28 5.72 -1.99
N LEU A 120 -16.32 5.06 -2.49
CA LEU A 120 -16.23 4.24 -3.69
C LEU A 120 -15.95 5.08 -4.94
N LEU A 121 -16.67 6.19 -5.12
CA LEU A 121 -16.43 7.10 -6.24
C LEU A 121 -15.07 7.79 -6.13
N GLY A 122 -14.70 8.26 -4.95
CA GLY A 122 -13.40 8.88 -4.68
C GLY A 122 -12.23 7.93 -4.90
N GLY A 123 -12.35 6.67 -4.47
CA GLY A 123 -11.37 5.62 -4.70
C GLY A 123 -11.22 5.26 -6.18
N LEU A 124 -12.34 5.09 -6.89
CA LEU A 124 -12.32 4.86 -8.35
C LEU A 124 -11.67 6.02 -9.08
N MET A 125 -12.06 7.26 -8.76
CA MET A 125 -11.48 8.45 -9.37
C MET A 125 -9.98 8.57 -9.05
N GLY A 126 -9.58 8.29 -7.80
CA GLY A 126 -8.18 8.30 -7.37
C GLY A 126 -7.32 7.32 -8.18
N THR A 127 -7.78 6.08 -8.34
CA THR A 127 -7.05 5.08 -9.13
C THR A 127 -6.90 5.48 -10.60
N MET A 128 -7.91 6.13 -11.19
CA MET A 128 -7.81 6.68 -12.55
C MET A 128 -6.77 7.81 -12.63
N PHE A 129 -6.76 8.73 -11.66
CA PHE A 129 -5.78 9.83 -11.63
C PHE A 129 -4.35 9.34 -11.42
N THR A 130 -4.13 8.23 -10.69
CA THR A 130 -2.80 7.63 -10.53
C THR A 130 -2.14 7.35 -11.89
N ILE A 131 -2.91 6.90 -12.89
CA ILE A 131 -2.37 6.61 -14.24
C ILE A 131 -1.86 7.89 -14.90
N ALA A 132 -2.63 8.98 -14.83
CA ALA A 132 -2.25 10.26 -15.43
C ALA A 132 -1.04 10.89 -14.71
N LEU A 133 -1.09 10.91 -13.37
CA LEU A 133 -0.03 11.50 -12.54
C LEU A 133 1.27 10.70 -12.62
N ARG A 134 1.21 9.38 -12.82
CA ARG A 134 2.39 8.54 -13.03
C ARG A 134 3.23 9.04 -14.20
N ARG A 135 2.60 9.39 -15.33
CA ARG A 135 3.35 9.88 -16.49
C ARG A 135 4.07 11.18 -16.18
N LEU A 136 3.35 12.14 -15.60
CA LEU A 136 3.90 13.46 -15.26
C LEU A 136 5.05 13.34 -14.24
N PHE A 137 4.80 12.68 -13.12
CA PHE A 137 5.72 12.73 -11.99
C PHE A 137 6.81 11.64 -12.00
N ILE A 138 6.61 10.52 -12.70
CA ILE A 138 7.62 9.45 -12.79
C ILE A 138 8.39 9.54 -14.11
N VAL A 139 7.69 9.68 -15.23
CA VAL A 139 8.32 9.59 -16.56
C VAL A 139 8.91 10.92 -17.01
N GLU A 140 8.19 12.03 -16.81
CA GLU A 140 8.62 13.35 -17.28
C GLU A 140 9.52 14.06 -16.25
N GLU A 141 9.07 14.17 -15.00
CA GLU A 141 9.80 14.87 -13.93
C GLU A 141 10.86 14.02 -13.21
N ALA A 142 10.83 12.69 -13.38
CA ALA A 142 11.79 11.74 -12.79
C ALA A 142 12.09 11.97 -11.29
N LEU A 143 11.04 12.18 -10.48
CA LEU A 143 11.18 12.41 -9.05
C LEU A 143 11.80 11.19 -8.31
N PRO A 144 12.49 11.39 -7.17
CA PRO A 144 13.29 10.35 -6.52
C PRO A 144 12.51 9.28 -5.70
N TYR A 145 11.19 9.43 -5.48
CA TYR A 145 10.31 8.49 -4.74
C TYR A 145 10.98 7.68 -3.60
N PRO A 146 11.52 8.34 -2.56
CA PRO A 146 12.32 7.67 -1.52
C PRO A 146 11.57 6.54 -0.79
N GLU A 147 10.27 6.70 -0.54
CA GLU A 147 9.44 5.65 0.07
C GLU A 147 9.31 4.42 -0.83
N GLY A 148 9.11 4.63 -2.14
CA GLY A 148 9.05 3.54 -3.12
C GLY A 148 10.37 2.79 -3.23
N VAL A 149 11.49 3.51 -3.18
CA VAL A 149 12.83 2.90 -3.13
C VAL A 149 13.02 2.08 -1.85
N ALA A 150 12.63 2.62 -0.69
CA ALA A 150 12.71 1.90 0.58
C ALA A 150 11.85 0.61 0.57
N CYS A 151 10.63 0.68 0.03
CA CYS A 151 9.78 -0.50 -0.13
C CYS A 151 10.41 -1.54 -1.05
N ARG A 152 11.03 -1.11 -2.16
CA ARG A 152 11.78 -2.03 -3.04
C ARG A 152 12.90 -2.72 -2.27
N GLU A 153 13.70 -2.00 -1.50
CA GLU A 153 14.79 -2.61 -0.73
C GLU A 153 14.28 -3.61 0.31
N VAL A 154 13.15 -3.31 0.96
CA VAL A 154 12.49 -4.26 1.88
C VAL A 154 12.09 -5.54 1.14
N LEU A 155 11.45 -5.42 -0.01
CA LEU A 155 11.03 -6.57 -0.81
C LEU A 155 12.21 -7.38 -1.34
N VAL A 156 13.28 -6.73 -1.81
CA VAL A 156 14.50 -7.40 -2.29
C VAL A 156 15.22 -8.11 -1.15
N ALA A 157 15.42 -7.45 -0.01
CA ALA A 157 16.05 -8.06 1.15
C ALA A 157 15.23 -9.25 1.72
N GLY A 158 13.90 -9.20 1.59
CA GLY A 158 13.05 -10.34 1.94
C GLY A 158 13.06 -11.47 0.89
N GLU A 159 13.33 -11.17 -0.38
CA GLU A 159 13.51 -12.16 -1.45
C GLU A 159 14.82 -12.93 -1.31
N GLU A 160 15.91 -12.23 -0.99
CA GLU A 160 17.25 -12.83 -0.81
C GLU A 160 17.35 -13.66 0.49
N GLY A 161 16.54 -13.36 1.50
CA GLY A 161 16.54 -14.04 2.78
C GLY A 161 17.81 -13.76 3.61
N GLY A 162 17.98 -14.49 4.72
CA GLY A 162 19.17 -14.35 5.59
C GLY A 162 19.12 -13.15 6.54
N GLU A 163 20.29 -12.58 6.88
CA GLU A 163 20.43 -11.53 7.91
C GLU A 163 19.61 -10.27 7.61
N GLY A 164 19.52 -9.87 6.33
CA GLY A 164 18.72 -8.70 5.91
C GLY A 164 17.23 -8.86 6.20
N SER A 165 16.67 -10.04 5.89
CA SER A 165 15.27 -10.35 6.20
C SER A 165 14.98 -10.36 7.70
N GLN A 166 15.90 -10.89 8.51
CA GLN A 166 15.78 -10.91 9.96
C GLN A 166 15.82 -9.50 10.53
N ALA A 167 16.74 -8.65 10.07
CA ALA A 167 16.84 -7.26 10.50
C ALA A 167 15.54 -6.48 10.27
N ILE A 168 14.89 -6.68 9.11
CA ILE A 168 13.60 -6.03 8.78
C ILE A 168 12.48 -6.52 9.70
N ILE A 169 12.43 -7.82 10.00
CA ILE A 169 11.42 -8.39 10.91
C ILE A 169 11.65 -7.87 12.34
N TYR A 170 12.89 -7.81 12.80
CA TYR A 170 13.23 -7.21 14.10
C TYR A 170 12.85 -5.74 14.17
N ALA A 171 13.14 -4.96 13.12
CA ALA A 171 12.76 -3.56 13.02
C ALA A 171 11.23 -3.38 13.13
N LEU A 172 10.46 -4.21 12.44
CA LEU A 172 9.00 -4.18 12.55
C LEU A 172 8.51 -4.53 13.98
N GLY A 173 9.20 -5.43 14.68
CA GLY A 173 8.82 -5.88 16.02
C GLY A 173 9.13 -4.88 17.14
N ILE A 174 10.15 -4.04 16.98
CA ILE A 174 10.52 -3.02 17.98
C ILE A 174 9.78 -1.69 17.81
N GLY A 175 9.18 -1.45 16.64
CA GLY A 175 8.49 -0.21 16.30
C GLY A 175 9.41 0.76 15.58
#